data_AF-A0A9E5YQQ3-F1
#
_entry.id   AF-A0A9E5YQQ3-F1
#
_cell.length_a   1.000
_cell.length_b   1.000
_cell.length_c   1.000
_cell.angle_alpha   90.00
_cell.angle_beta   90.00
_cell.angle_gamma   90.00
#
_symmetry.space_group_name_H-M   'P 1'
#
loop_
_entity.id
_entity.type
_entity.pdbx_description
1 polymer ?
#
loop_
_entity_poly.entity_id
_entity_poly.type
_entity_poly.pdbx_seq_one_letter_code
_entity_poly.pdbx_strand_id
1 'polypeptide(L)'
;MKRVFLILILMGCIIFIYAEVVDKIVAKVGRDIILRSDLDMRIQQLETAGILTQDISEYDILNQMIEAKIIIQKAKQEEFEIDEYEARNTADKEIKRISAQFPSEIEFKKELKKQGLSILDLKDYYVQMIIEQRLKEKIIQSEIKQKIHITEGEIEDYYNQHSDEIPARPAMDQIGMIMITIKPSEETKEKALIEINKIKNRLDDGEDFAELAKTESDCPSAGAGGDLGFFGKGMMVKPFEEVAFSLQLGEISEVVETGFGFHIIKLEEKEGDEIRVRHILKKIEINEDDIFSAENLMNNILEKLNSGEDFANLATEYSEDDSSAANEGIIGEFTKEEYPEMFKEYLENLDYGKYTSVIREGDVFYIFTKIKEVEERSFYFDEIYENLKEFVTSKKETELYENWMKELMKETYVEIFLDE
;
A
#
# COMPACT_ATOMS: atom_id res chain seq x y z
N MET A 1 66.24 -11.26 54.81
CA MET A 1 65.17 -10.25 54.62
C MET A 1 65.53 -9.37 53.42
N LYS A 2 64.52 -9.15 52.58
CA LYS A 2 64.38 -8.30 51.37
C LYS A 2 65.41 -7.15 51.20
N ARG A 3 66.08 -7.06 50.03
CA ARG A 3 65.82 -6.15 48.86
C ARG A 3 65.88 -4.66 49.24
N VAL A 4 66.57 -3.73 48.57
CA VAL A 4 66.57 -3.38 47.14
C VAL A 4 67.82 -2.52 46.86
N PHE A 5 68.50 -2.76 45.73
CA PHE A 5 69.56 -1.91 45.19
C PHE A 5 68.96 -0.99 44.11
N LEU A 6 69.25 0.30 44.22
CA LEU A 6 68.82 1.37 43.33
C LEU A 6 69.73 1.38 42.08
N ILE A 7 69.19 1.20 40.88
CA ILE A 7 69.90 1.45 39.62
C ILE A 7 68.99 2.28 38.71
N LEU A 8 69.45 3.49 38.40
CA LEU A 8 68.97 4.34 37.33
C LEU A 8 69.13 3.62 35.99
N ILE A 9 68.06 3.52 35.21
CA ILE A 9 68.14 3.23 33.76
C ILE A 9 67.50 4.40 33.01
N LEU A 10 68.35 4.96 32.14
CA LEU A 10 68.12 5.99 31.15
C LEU A 10 67.01 5.54 30.18
N MET A 11 65.83 6.16 30.22
CA MET A 11 64.76 5.90 29.25
C MET A 11 64.91 6.87 28.07
N GLY A 12 65.50 6.38 26.98
CA GLY A 12 65.60 7.11 25.72
C GLY A 12 64.21 7.33 25.12
N CYS A 13 63.89 8.57 24.77
CA CYS A 13 62.77 8.90 23.90
C CYS A 13 63.03 8.31 22.51
N ILE A 14 62.38 7.19 22.19
CA ILE A 14 62.21 6.77 20.80
C ILE A 14 61.02 7.57 20.27
N ILE A 15 61.32 8.58 19.45
CA ILE A 15 60.32 9.26 18.63
C ILE A 15 59.97 8.27 17.51
N PHE A 16 58.87 7.55 17.67
CA PHE A 16 58.24 6.86 16.55
C PHE A 16 57.56 7.91 15.67
N ILE A 17 58.22 8.24 14.56
CA ILE A 17 57.56 8.87 13.42
C ILE A 17 56.59 7.82 12.87
N TYR A 18 55.29 7.99 13.13
CA TYR A 18 54.26 7.28 12.38
C TYR A 18 54.33 7.80 10.94
N ALA A 19 54.83 6.98 10.03
CA ALA A 19 54.61 7.19 8.61
C ALA A 19 53.11 7.04 8.35
N GLU A 20 52.48 8.11 7.87
CA GLU A 20 51.14 8.11 7.31
C GLU A 20 51.11 7.07 6.19
N VAL A 21 50.28 6.03 6.34
CA VAL A 21 50.16 4.98 5.32
C VAL A 21 49.56 5.64 4.08
N VAL A 22 50.38 5.82 3.04
CA VAL A 22 49.91 6.31 1.74
C VAL A 22 48.85 5.32 1.26
N ASP A 23 47.63 5.80 1.09
CA ASP A 23 46.51 5.00 0.63
C ASP A 23 46.80 4.37 -0.73
N LYS A 24 46.46 3.09 -0.89
CA LYS A 24 46.82 2.31 -2.08
C LYS A 24 45.79 2.54 -3.17
N ILE A 25 46.25 2.58 -4.42
CA ILE A 25 45.38 2.55 -5.59
C ILE A 25 45.03 1.08 -5.85
N VAL A 26 43.73 0.75 -5.89
CA VAL A 26 43.24 -0.61 -6.22
C VAL A 26 42.77 -0.72 -7.66
N ALA A 27 42.41 0.41 -8.30
CA ALA A 27 42.18 0.46 -9.73
C ALA A 27 42.41 1.88 -10.29
N LYS A 28 42.74 1.95 -11.58
CA LYS A 28 42.80 3.18 -12.37
C LYS A 28 41.82 3.09 -13.52
N VAL A 29 41.01 4.14 -13.72
CA VAL A 29 39.94 4.22 -14.71
C VAL A 29 40.11 5.51 -15.51
N GLY A 30 40.81 5.43 -16.64
CA GLY A 30 41.18 6.59 -17.45
C GLY A 30 42.06 7.57 -16.66
N ARG A 31 41.47 8.72 -16.29
CA ARG A 31 42.12 9.75 -15.45
C ARG A 31 41.77 9.65 -13.97
N ASP A 32 40.76 8.85 -13.62
CA ASP A 32 40.33 8.66 -12.24
C ASP A 32 41.03 7.44 -11.61
N ILE A 33 41.11 7.43 -10.29
CA ILE A 33 41.60 6.30 -9.50
C ILE A 33 40.53 5.86 -8.49
N ILE A 34 40.60 4.60 -8.07
CA ILE A 34 39.86 4.05 -6.94
C ILE A 34 40.89 3.69 -5.88
N LEU A 35 40.71 4.24 -4.68
CA LEU A 35 41.59 3.99 -3.55
C LEU A 35 41.10 2.79 -2.73
N ARG A 36 42.01 2.16 -1.99
CA ARG A 36 41.68 1.06 -1.09
C ARG A 36 40.68 1.51 -0.03
N SER A 37 40.84 2.72 0.51
CA SER A 37 39.88 3.25 1.50
C SER A 37 38.47 3.40 0.94
N ASP A 38 38.33 3.78 -0.34
CA ASP A 38 37.02 3.95 -0.98
C ASP A 38 36.32 2.60 -1.12
N LEU A 39 37.06 1.56 -1.51
CA LEU A 39 36.57 0.21 -1.64
C LEU A 39 36.18 -0.38 -0.29
N ASP A 40 37.05 -0.29 0.72
CA ASP A 40 36.77 -0.79 2.07
C ASP A 40 35.55 -0.07 2.69
N MET A 41 35.44 1.25 2.50
CA MET A 41 34.29 2.02 2.95
C MET A 41 33.00 1.57 2.25
N ARG A 42 33.07 1.27 0.95
CA ARG A 42 31.92 0.77 0.19
C ARG A 42 31.48 -0.61 0.68
N ILE A 43 32.42 -1.51 0.94
CA ILE A 43 32.15 -2.84 1.51
C ILE A 43 31.45 -2.68 2.86
N GLN A 44 32.00 -1.87 3.77
CA GLN A 44 31.45 -1.65 5.10
C GLN A 44 30.01 -1.08 5.05
N GLN A 45 29.73 -0.19 4.09
CA GLN A 45 28.38 0.34 3.89
C GLN A 45 27.39 -0.75 3.47
N LEU A 46 27.79 -1.63 2.54
CA LEU A 46 26.96 -2.75 2.07
C LEU A 46 26.72 -3.79 3.17
N GLU A 47 27.73 -4.06 4.01
CA GLU A 47 27.60 -4.92 5.20
C GLU A 47 26.62 -4.33 6.22
N THR A 48 26.76 -3.04 6.54
CA THR A 48 25.90 -2.37 7.51
C THR A 48 24.44 -2.31 7.05
N ALA A 49 24.22 -2.24 5.73
CA ALA A 49 22.89 -2.27 5.12
C ALA A 49 22.29 -3.69 5.03
N GLY A 50 23.04 -4.75 5.36
CA GLY A 50 22.60 -6.14 5.22
C GLY A 50 22.48 -6.61 3.76
N ILE A 51 23.13 -5.91 2.83
CA ILE A 51 23.07 -6.19 1.38
C ILE A 51 24.19 -7.15 0.97
N LEU A 52 25.31 -7.16 1.70
CA LEU A 52 26.41 -8.07 1.41
C LEU A 52 25.99 -9.54 1.66
N THR A 53 25.91 -10.34 0.61
CA THR A 53 25.69 -11.80 0.68
C THR A 53 27.01 -12.54 0.65
N GLN A 54 27.03 -13.83 1.01
CA GLN A 54 28.24 -14.67 0.95
C GLN A 54 28.84 -14.78 -0.46
N ASP A 55 28.07 -14.44 -1.49
CA ASP A 55 28.43 -14.63 -2.90
C ASP A 55 29.03 -13.37 -3.56
N ILE A 56 29.04 -12.21 -2.88
CA ILE A 56 29.58 -10.96 -3.43
C ILE A 56 31.04 -10.81 -2.98
N SER A 57 31.96 -10.86 -3.92
CA SER A 57 33.39 -10.67 -3.64
C SER A 57 33.79 -9.20 -3.55
N GLU A 58 34.95 -8.93 -2.94
CA GLU A 58 35.58 -7.60 -2.99
C GLU A 58 35.81 -7.14 -4.44
N TYR A 59 36.14 -8.08 -5.33
CA TYR A 59 36.36 -7.82 -6.75
C TYR A 59 35.09 -7.36 -7.46
N ASP A 60 33.93 -7.94 -7.12
CA ASP A 60 32.63 -7.54 -7.69
C ASP A 60 32.27 -6.10 -7.31
N ILE A 61 32.54 -5.72 -6.08
CA ILE A 61 32.31 -4.35 -5.59
C ILE A 61 33.26 -3.37 -6.28
N LEU A 62 34.52 -3.75 -6.43
CA LEU A 62 35.48 -2.95 -7.19
C LEU A 62 35.03 -2.77 -8.65
N ASN A 63 34.55 -3.82 -9.32
CA ASN A 63 34.03 -3.74 -10.68
C ASN A 63 32.84 -2.77 -10.77
N GLN A 64 31.87 -2.84 -9.85
CA GLN A 64 30.76 -1.87 -9.81
C GLN A 64 31.24 -0.43 -9.66
N MET A 65 32.28 -0.19 -8.86
CA MET A 65 32.88 1.13 -8.71
C MET A 65 33.59 1.60 -10.00
N ILE A 66 34.26 0.69 -10.70
CA ILE A 66 34.89 0.95 -12.00
C ILE A 66 33.82 1.32 -13.03
N GLU A 67 32.77 0.51 -13.17
CA GLU A 67 31.65 0.77 -14.08
C GLU A 67 31.00 2.12 -13.81
N ALA A 68 30.72 2.42 -12.54
CA ALA A 68 30.16 3.70 -12.13
C ALA A 68 31.02 4.89 -12.57
N LYS A 69 32.36 4.78 -12.50
CA LYS A 69 33.27 5.82 -12.97
C LYS A 69 33.25 5.95 -14.50
N ILE A 70 33.28 4.83 -15.23
CA ILE A 70 33.21 4.81 -16.69
C ILE A 70 31.95 5.52 -17.19
N ILE A 71 30.78 5.20 -16.61
CA ILE A 71 29.50 5.80 -16.99
C ILE A 71 29.50 7.31 -16.73
N ILE A 72 29.97 7.75 -15.56
CA ILE A 72 30.05 9.19 -15.25
C ILE A 72 31.00 9.91 -16.22
N GLN A 73 32.16 9.31 -16.53
CA GLN A 73 33.10 9.89 -17.50
C GLN A 73 32.47 10.06 -18.87
N LYS A 74 31.77 9.02 -19.35
CA LYS A 74 31.06 9.09 -20.63
C LYS A 74 29.94 10.12 -20.59
N ALA A 75 29.14 10.17 -19.51
CA ALA A 75 28.08 11.16 -19.35
C ALA A 75 28.60 12.61 -19.35
N LYS A 76 29.77 12.86 -18.76
CA LYS A 76 30.42 14.18 -18.77
C LYS A 76 30.93 14.57 -20.17
N GLN A 77 31.19 13.61 -21.07
CA GLN A 77 31.59 13.88 -22.46
C GLN A 77 30.40 14.26 -23.36
N GLU A 78 29.21 13.76 -23.06
CA GLU A 78 27.98 14.03 -23.83
C GLU A 78 27.35 15.41 -23.49
N GLU A 79 27.94 16.17 -22.54
CA GLU A 79 27.53 17.52 -22.15
C GLU A 79 26.02 17.67 -21.84
N PHE A 80 25.41 16.69 -21.17
CA PHE A 80 24.00 16.76 -20.77
C PHE A 80 23.70 18.00 -19.91
N GLU A 81 22.62 18.70 -20.23
CA GLU A 81 22.10 19.80 -19.40
C GLU A 81 21.47 19.23 -18.12
N ILE A 82 22.03 19.63 -16.97
CA ILE A 82 21.54 19.25 -15.63
C ILE A 82 21.09 20.51 -14.90
N ASP A 83 19.86 20.48 -14.36
CA ASP A 83 19.36 21.57 -13.52
C ASP A 83 20.07 21.55 -12.15
N GLU A 84 21.12 22.37 -12.01
CA GLU A 84 21.86 22.54 -10.76
C GLU A 84 21.01 23.15 -9.64
N TYR A 85 20.04 24.01 -9.97
CA TYR A 85 19.18 24.63 -8.97
C TYR A 85 18.29 23.57 -8.31
N GLU A 86 17.71 22.69 -9.12
CA GLU A 86 16.94 21.56 -8.63
C GLU A 86 17.80 20.57 -7.82
N ALA A 87 19.04 20.30 -8.26
CA ALA A 87 19.98 19.48 -7.49
C ALA A 87 20.29 20.10 -6.11
N ARG A 88 20.51 21.41 -6.04
CA ARG A 88 20.69 22.15 -4.78
C ARG A 88 19.48 22.09 -3.87
N ASN A 89 18.27 22.25 -4.42
CA ASN A 89 17.03 22.13 -3.63
C ASN A 89 16.82 20.71 -3.10
N THR A 90 17.21 19.71 -3.88
CA THR A 90 17.12 18.30 -3.48
C THR A 90 18.13 17.99 -2.37
N ALA A 91 19.37 18.49 -2.49
CA ALA A 91 20.37 18.41 -1.43
C ALA A 91 19.89 19.07 -0.12
N ASP A 92 19.25 20.25 -0.20
CA ASP A 92 18.70 20.92 0.98
C ASP A 92 17.62 20.09 1.69
N LYS A 93 16.74 19.44 0.92
CA LYS A 93 15.72 18.53 1.47
C LYS A 93 16.37 17.34 2.18
N GLU A 94 17.42 16.78 1.61
CA GLU A 94 18.11 15.62 2.18
C GLU A 94 18.88 15.97 3.46
N ILE A 95 19.58 17.10 3.46
CA ILE A 95 20.23 17.62 4.67
C ILE A 95 19.20 17.89 5.77
N LYS A 96 18.04 18.45 5.42
CA LYS A 96 16.95 18.67 6.38
C LYS A 96 16.45 17.35 6.97
N ARG A 97 16.24 16.33 6.13
CA ARG A 97 15.83 14.97 6.56
C ARG A 97 16.81 14.36 7.55
N ILE A 98 18.11 14.45 7.24
CA ILE A 98 19.18 13.92 8.11
C ILE A 98 19.26 14.72 9.41
N SER A 99 19.22 16.05 9.32
CA SER A 99 19.30 16.92 10.50
C SER A 99 18.17 16.67 11.51
N ALA A 100 16.99 16.25 11.04
CA ALA A 100 15.84 15.91 11.88
C ALA A 100 16.03 14.63 12.71
N GLN A 101 17.02 13.79 12.37
CA GLN A 101 17.38 12.59 13.16
C GLN A 101 18.22 12.94 14.40
N PHE A 102 18.70 14.19 14.50
CA PHE A 102 19.48 14.66 15.63
C PHE A 102 18.60 15.42 16.64
N PRO A 103 18.96 15.43 17.94
CA PRO A 103 18.19 16.15 18.95
C PRO A 103 18.04 17.65 18.70
N SER A 104 18.97 18.27 17.96
CA SER A 104 18.90 19.66 17.53
C SER A 104 19.87 19.93 16.38
N GLU A 105 19.64 21.03 15.65
CA GLU A 105 20.55 21.52 14.61
C GLU A 105 21.96 21.82 15.16
N ILE A 106 22.06 22.21 16.44
CA ILE A 106 23.34 22.44 17.12
C ILE A 106 24.12 21.13 17.26
N GLU A 107 23.45 20.06 17.70
CA GLU A 107 24.10 18.76 17.87
C GLU A 107 24.47 18.15 16.51
N PHE A 108 23.62 18.32 15.48
CA PHE A 108 23.95 17.96 14.10
C PHE A 108 25.21 18.68 13.60
N LYS A 109 25.28 20.00 13.73
CA LYS A 109 26.47 20.79 13.35
C LYS A 109 27.73 20.39 14.12
N LYS A 110 27.58 20.05 15.40
CA LYS A 110 28.68 19.58 16.24
C LYS A 110 29.20 18.22 15.76
N GLU A 111 28.32 17.32 15.34
CA GLU A 111 28.70 16.02 14.79
C GLU A 111 29.44 16.17 13.46
N LEU A 112 28.93 17.00 12.54
CA LEU A 112 29.65 17.33 11.29
C LEU A 112 31.05 17.89 11.58
N LYS A 113 31.17 18.78 12.57
CA LYS A 113 32.45 19.37 12.96
C LYS A 113 33.43 18.33 13.53
N LYS A 114 32.97 17.29 14.24
CA LYS A 114 33.83 16.19 14.70
C LYS A 114 34.43 15.41 13.52
N GLN A 115 33.68 15.33 12.43
CA GLN A 115 34.10 14.70 11.17
C GLN A 115 34.89 15.66 10.26
N GLY A 116 35.14 16.90 10.71
CA GLY A 116 35.88 17.91 9.94
C GLY A 116 35.07 18.60 8.84
N LEU A 117 33.74 18.47 8.84
CA LEU A 117 32.85 18.97 7.79
C LEU A 117 32.01 20.16 8.28
N SER A 118 31.68 21.07 7.36
CA SER A 118 30.64 22.07 7.50
C SER A 118 29.34 21.64 6.79
N ILE A 119 28.24 22.36 7.06
CA ILE A 119 26.98 22.15 6.32
C ILE A 119 27.16 22.46 4.83
N LEU A 120 28.01 23.43 4.49
CA LEU A 120 28.28 23.76 3.09
C LEU A 120 29.01 22.61 2.39
N ASP A 121 30.00 22.02 3.04
CA ASP A 121 30.72 20.86 2.51
C ASP A 121 29.77 19.67 2.29
N LEU A 122 28.87 19.42 3.24
CA LEU A 122 27.86 18.38 3.12
C LEU A 122 26.87 18.68 1.97
N LYS A 123 26.48 19.94 1.81
CA LYS A 123 25.60 20.37 0.72
C LYS A 123 26.25 20.18 -0.63
N ASP A 124 27.50 20.62 -0.79
CA ASP A 124 28.24 20.47 -2.04
C ASP A 124 28.47 18.99 -2.37
N TYR A 125 28.73 18.14 -1.36
CA TYR A 125 28.75 16.69 -1.53
C TYR A 125 27.43 16.14 -2.10
N TYR A 126 26.29 16.47 -1.49
CA TYR A 126 24.99 15.99 -1.98
C TYR A 126 24.65 16.55 -3.35
N VAL A 127 24.95 17.82 -3.63
CA VAL A 127 24.76 18.41 -4.95
C VAL A 127 25.54 17.64 -5.99
N GLN A 128 26.82 17.37 -5.75
CA GLN A 128 27.66 16.62 -6.67
C GLN A 128 27.13 15.18 -6.87
N MET A 129 26.76 14.50 -5.79
CA MET A 129 26.18 13.16 -5.84
C MET A 129 24.90 13.12 -6.68
N ILE A 130 23.99 14.10 -6.50
CA ILE A 130 22.74 14.20 -7.25
C ILE A 130 23.00 14.50 -8.72
N ILE A 131 23.97 15.39 -9.03
CA ILE A 131 24.37 15.67 -10.41
C ILE A 131 24.90 14.40 -11.07
N GLU A 132 25.78 13.64 -10.41
CA GLU A 132 26.31 12.40 -10.94
C GLU A 132 25.24 11.32 -11.14
N GLN A 133 24.28 11.21 -10.21
CA GLN A 133 23.14 10.33 -10.38
C GLN A 133 22.30 10.72 -11.61
N ARG A 134 21.99 12.01 -11.77
CA ARG A 134 21.22 12.50 -12.93
C ARG A 134 21.95 12.31 -14.24
N LEU A 135 23.27 12.50 -14.25
CA LEU A 135 24.11 12.21 -15.42
C LEU A 135 24.03 10.73 -15.80
N LYS A 136 24.12 9.82 -14.82
CA LYS A 136 23.93 8.38 -15.05
C LYS A 136 22.55 8.06 -15.61
N GLU A 137 21.50 8.63 -15.03
CA GLU A 137 20.12 8.43 -15.49
C GLU A 137 19.94 8.93 -16.93
N LYS A 138 20.45 10.12 -17.26
CA LYS A 138 20.39 10.70 -18.61
C LYS A 138 21.12 9.83 -19.64
N ILE A 139 22.34 9.39 -19.33
CA ILE A 139 23.10 8.58 -20.28
C ILE A 139 22.51 7.19 -20.46
N ILE A 140 22.05 6.54 -19.39
CA ILE A 140 21.36 5.25 -19.51
C ILE A 140 20.07 5.43 -20.31
N GLN A 141 19.35 6.53 -20.09
CA GLN A 141 18.15 6.84 -20.86
C GLN A 141 18.46 7.00 -22.36
N SER A 142 19.52 7.73 -22.74
CA SER A 142 19.86 7.98 -24.14
C SER A 142 20.52 6.78 -24.83
N GLU A 143 21.45 6.11 -24.14
CA GLU A 143 22.26 5.06 -24.73
C GLU A 143 21.59 3.69 -24.70
N ILE A 144 20.72 3.46 -23.71
CA ILE A 144 20.05 2.18 -23.51
C ILE A 144 18.55 2.34 -23.77
N LYS A 145 17.83 3.03 -22.88
CA LYS A 145 16.35 2.97 -22.86
C LYS A 145 15.69 3.49 -24.13
N GLN A 146 16.18 4.59 -24.71
CA GLN A 146 15.63 5.14 -25.95
C GLN A 146 15.89 4.28 -27.18
N LYS A 147 16.86 3.35 -27.12
CA LYS A 147 17.16 2.41 -28.21
C LYS A 147 16.40 1.10 -28.08
N ILE A 148 15.69 0.88 -26.97
CA ILE A 148 14.86 -0.30 -26.78
C ILE A 148 13.58 -0.13 -27.59
N HIS A 149 13.45 -0.99 -28.59
CA HIS A 149 12.19 -1.23 -29.29
C HIS A 149 11.89 -2.72 -29.15
N ILE A 150 10.78 -3.04 -28.50
CA ILE A 150 10.27 -4.41 -28.39
C ILE A 150 9.10 -4.57 -29.35
N THR A 151 9.14 -5.61 -30.17
CA THR A 151 8.07 -5.97 -31.07
C THR A 151 7.27 -7.14 -30.52
N GLU A 152 6.01 -7.28 -30.93
CA GLU A 152 5.17 -8.41 -30.54
C GLU A 152 5.79 -9.76 -30.96
N GLY A 153 6.39 -9.81 -32.16
CA GLY A 153 7.09 -11.01 -32.65
C GLY A 153 8.27 -11.42 -31.78
N GLU A 154 9.03 -10.47 -31.20
CA GLU A 154 10.11 -10.81 -30.25
C GLU A 154 9.56 -11.42 -28.95
N ILE A 155 8.38 -10.97 -28.50
CA ILE A 155 7.73 -11.47 -27.29
C ILE A 155 7.16 -12.87 -27.56
N GLU A 156 6.56 -13.08 -28.73
CA GLU A 156 6.05 -14.38 -29.18
C GLU A 156 7.19 -15.39 -29.39
N ASP A 157 8.29 -14.98 -30.03
CA ASP A 157 9.49 -15.81 -30.19
C ASP A 157 10.06 -16.22 -28.83
N TYR A 158 10.09 -15.28 -27.87
CA TYR A 158 10.54 -15.58 -26.51
C TYR A 158 9.62 -16.61 -25.85
N TYR A 159 8.29 -16.41 -25.90
CA TYR A 159 7.31 -17.35 -25.38
C TYR A 159 7.50 -18.75 -25.96
N ASN A 160 7.60 -18.86 -27.29
CA ASN A 160 7.74 -20.14 -27.99
C ASN A 160 9.06 -20.86 -27.66
N GLN A 161 10.13 -20.13 -27.38
CA GLN A 161 11.44 -20.71 -27.03
C GLN A 161 11.56 -21.11 -25.56
N HIS A 162 10.82 -20.44 -24.66
CA HIS A 162 10.94 -20.62 -23.21
C HIS A 162 9.63 -21.11 -22.57
N SER A 163 8.67 -21.60 -23.35
CA SER A 163 7.37 -22.06 -22.83
C SER A 163 7.50 -23.15 -21.77
N ASP A 164 8.54 -23.98 -21.88
CA ASP A 164 8.83 -25.06 -20.92
C ASP A 164 9.47 -24.54 -19.61
N GLU A 165 10.01 -23.32 -19.61
CA GLU A 165 10.60 -22.66 -18.44
C GLU A 165 9.56 -21.83 -17.67
N ILE A 166 8.47 -21.45 -18.33
CA ILE A 166 7.36 -20.73 -17.70
C ILE A 166 6.61 -21.70 -16.79
N PRO A 167 6.55 -21.46 -15.46
CA PRO A 167 5.81 -22.31 -14.56
C PRO A 167 4.37 -22.49 -15.04
N ALA A 168 3.90 -23.74 -15.04
CA ALA A 168 2.53 -24.03 -15.42
C ALA A 168 1.56 -23.25 -14.53
N ARG A 169 0.42 -22.89 -15.12
CA ARG A 169 -0.73 -22.42 -14.35
C ARG A 169 -1.17 -23.56 -13.44
N PRO A 170 -1.15 -23.37 -12.10
CA PRO A 170 -1.49 -24.44 -11.18
C PRO A 170 -2.95 -24.85 -11.35
N ALA A 171 -3.29 -26.05 -10.86
CA ALA A 171 -4.68 -26.45 -10.76
C ALA A 171 -5.44 -25.48 -9.83
N MET A 172 -6.64 -25.07 -10.24
CA MET A 172 -7.47 -24.10 -9.54
C MET A 172 -8.90 -24.62 -9.41
N ASP A 173 -9.58 -24.19 -8.36
CA ASP A 173 -10.99 -24.47 -8.15
C ASP A 173 -11.83 -23.30 -8.69
N GLN A 174 -12.77 -23.58 -9.61
CA GLN A 174 -13.75 -22.58 -10.01
C GLN A 174 -14.84 -22.50 -8.94
N ILE A 175 -14.97 -21.34 -8.28
CA ILE A 175 -15.89 -21.16 -7.16
C ILE A 175 -17.10 -20.32 -7.59
N GLY A 176 -18.27 -20.81 -7.21
CA GLY A 176 -19.53 -20.08 -7.27
C GLY A 176 -19.97 -19.60 -5.89
N MET A 177 -20.65 -18.47 -5.83
CA MET A 177 -21.18 -17.85 -4.61
C MET A 177 -22.61 -17.35 -4.83
N ILE A 178 -23.46 -17.59 -3.82
CA ILE A 178 -24.72 -16.85 -3.61
C ILE A 178 -24.55 -16.11 -2.29
N MET A 179 -24.70 -14.79 -2.30
CA MET A 179 -24.67 -14.00 -1.06
C MET A 179 -25.86 -13.08 -0.94
N ILE A 180 -26.36 -12.90 0.29
CA ILE A 180 -27.39 -11.90 0.60
C ILE A 180 -26.98 -11.10 1.83
N THR A 181 -27.28 -9.80 1.82
CA THR A 181 -27.07 -8.93 2.97
C THR A 181 -28.33 -8.89 3.83
N ILE A 182 -28.18 -9.01 5.13
CA ILE A 182 -29.26 -8.81 6.10
C ILE A 182 -29.61 -7.33 6.08
N LYS A 183 -30.87 -7.02 5.76
CA LYS A 183 -31.39 -5.65 5.71
C LYS A 183 -32.62 -5.56 6.61
N PRO A 184 -32.85 -4.41 7.26
CA PRO A 184 -34.09 -4.18 7.98
C PRO A 184 -35.28 -4.36 7.03
N SER A 185 -36.19 -5.25 7.38
CA SER A 185 -37.41 -5.51 6.60
C SER A 185 -38.34 -4.31 6.59
N GLU A 186 -39.27 -4.28 5.63
CA GLU A 186 -40.34 -3.28 5.61
C GLU A 186 -41.18 -3.34 6.89
N GLU A 187 -41.35 -4.51 7.51
CA GLU A 187 -42.01 -4.63 8.81
C GLU A 187 -41.20 -3.94 9.93
N THR A 188 -39.88 -4.13 9.96
CA THR A 188 -38.98 -3.43 10.89
C THR A 188 -39.07 -1.92 10.72
N LYS A 189 -39.08 -1.44 9.47
CA LYS A 189 -39.29 -0.01 9.17
C LYS A 189 -40.67 0.47 9.61
N GLU A 190 -41.72 -0.29 9.33
CA GLU A 190 -43.09 0.05 9.71
C GLU A 190 -43.26 0.12 11.23
N LYS A 191 -42.65 -0.79 11.99
CA LYS A 191 -42.62 -0.74 13.46
C LYS A 191 -41.99 0.55 13.97
N ALA A 192 -40.81 0.91 13.47
CA ALA A 192 -40.13 2.15 13.83
C ALA A 192 -40.97 3.40 13.45
N LEU A 193 -41.63 3.37 12.28
CA LEU A 193 -42.53 4.42 11.82
C LEU A 193 -43.78 4.55 12.71
N ILE A 194 -44.37 3.44 13.15
CA ILE A 194 -45.51 3.44 14.08
C ILE A 194 -45.10 4.03 15.43
N GLU A 195 -43.92 3.68 15.94
CA GLU A 195 -43.41 4.19 17.21
C GLU A 195 -43.14 5.69 17.17
N ILE A 196 -42.41 6.17 16.15
CA ILE A 196 -42.12 7.60 16.03
C ILE A 196 -43.41 8.42 15.80
N ASN A 197 -44.40 7.88 15.07
CA ASN A 197 -45.70 8.55 14.90
C ASN A 197 -46.49 8.63 16.20
N LYS A 198 -46.40 7.63 17.09
CA LYS A 198 -47.00 7.73 18.44
C LYS A 198 -46.35 8.85 19.24
N ILE A 199 -45.03 9.01 19.13
CA ILE A 199 -44.31 10.11 19.78
C ILE A 199 -44.72 11.46 19.18
N LYS A 200 -44.86 11.56 17.85
CA LYS A 200 -45.35 12.77 17.17
C LYS A 200 -46.74 13.19 17.68
N ASN A 201 -47.68 12.25 17.77
CA ASN A 201 -49.01 12.54 18.28
C ASN A 201 -48.97 13.08 19.73
N ARG A 202 -48.11 12.52 20.58
CA ARG A 202 -47.91 13.00 21.97
C ARG A 202 -47.32 14.42 22.01
N LEU A 203 -46.39 14.73 21.11
CA LEU A 203 -45.85 16.09 20.95
C LEU A 203 -46.94 17.07 20.48
N ASP A 204 -47.78 16.66 19.54
CA ASP A 204 -48.90 17.47 19.04
C ASP A 204 -49.97 17.72 20.11
N ASP A 205 -50.16 16.77 21.04
CA ASP A 205 -50.99 16.91 22.24
C ASP A 205 -50.35 17.78 23.34
N GLY A 206 -49.10 18.23 23.14
CA GLY A 206 -48.41 19.20 23.99
C GLY A 206 -47.51 18.59 25.07
N GLU A 207 -47.13 17.32 24.98
CA GLU A 207 -46.10 16.73 25.85
C GLU A 207 -44.72 17.39 25.63
N ASP A 208 -43.87 17.42 26.67
CA ASP A 208 -42.56 18.05 26.59
C ASP A 208 -41.58 17.26 25.70
N PHE A 209 -40.99 17.97 24.73
CA PHE A 209 -40.07 17.36 23.78
C PHE A 209 -38.83 16.75 24.44
N ALA A 210 -38.22 17.45 25.39
CA ALA A 210 -36.99 17.00 26.01
C ALA A 210 -37.21 15.78 26.90
N GLU A 211 -38.36 15.69 27.58
CA GLU A 211 -38.74 14.49 28.33
C GLU A 211 -39.02 13.29 27.41
N LEU A 212 -39.78 13.47 26.33
CA LEU A 212 -39.99 12.40 25.35
C LEU A 212 -38.68 11.95 24.70
N ALA A 213 -37.78 12.88 24.38
CA ALA A 213 -36.48 12.55 23.82
C ALA A 213 -35.64 11.70 24.79
N LYS A 214 -35.66 12.01 26.10
CA LYS A 214 -34.94 11.23 27.12
C LYS A 214 -35.46 9.80 27.25
N THR A 215 -36.78 9.61 27.15
CA THR A 215 -37.39 8.30 27.43
C THR A 215 -37.56 7.43 26.20
N GLU A 216 -37.73 8.05 25.02
CA GLU A 216 -38.12 7.33 23.80
C GLU A 216 -37.06 7.38 22.69
N SER A 217 -36.06 8.26 22.74
CA SER A 217 -35.10 8.36 21.63
C SER A 217 -33.98 7.31 21.72
N ASP A 218 -33.65 6.72 20.57
CA ASP A 218 -32.54 5.79 20.40
C ASP A 218 -31.19 6.51 20.10
N CYS A 219 -31.19 7.84 20.06
CA CYS A 219 -29.97 8.62 19.84
C CYS A 219 -29.21 8.82 21.16
N PRO A 220 -27.87 8.81 21.16
CA PRO A 220 -27.09 9.17 22.36
C PRO A 220 -27.40 10.56 22.95
N SER A 221 -27.93 11.50 22.14
CA SER A 221 -28.38 12.81 22.62
C SER A 221 -29.63 12.74 23.50
N ALA A 222 -30.31 11.59 23.60
CA ALA A 222 -31.45 11.35 24.48
C ALA A 222 -31.16 11.81 25.93
N GLY A 223 -29.97 11.53 26.45
CA GLY A 223 -29.57 11.97 27.81
C GLY A 223 -29.58 13.49 28.02
N ALA A 224 -29.43 14.27 26.94
CA ALA A 224 -29.53 15.72 26.93
C ALA A 224 -30.91 16.23 26.45
N GLY A 225 -31.93 15.37 26.41
CA GLY A 225 -33.25 15.70 25.86
C GLY A 225 -33.24 15.90 24.35
N GLY A 226 -32.39 15.15 23.65
CA GLY A 226 -32.30 15.19 22.18
C GLY A 226 -31.50 16.36 21.61
N ASP A 227 -30.85 17.17 22.46
CA ASP A 227 -30.11 18.36 22.05
C ASP A 227 -28.86 18.02 21.25
N LEU A 228 -28.75 18.56 20.05
CA LEU A 228 -27.60 18.36 19.16
C LEU A 228 -26.61 19.53 19.20
N GLY A 229 -26.89 20.59 19.97
CA GLY A 229 -26.09 21.81 19.95
C GLY A 229 -26.22 22.58 18.63
N PHE A 230 -25.36 23.58 18.44
CA PHE A 230 -25.32 24.38 17.22
C PHE A 230 -24.58 23.65 16.10
N PHE A 231 -25.15 23.67 14.91
CA PHE A 231 -24.48 23.20 13.69
C PHE A 231 -24.86 24.06 12.48
N GLY A 232 -23.91 24.14 11.54
CA GLY A 232 -24.08 24.78 10.24
C GLY A 232 -24.42 23.77 9.14
N LYS A 233 -24.63 24.28 7.92
CA LYS A 233 -24.90 23.45 6.74
C LYS A 233 -23.72 22.55 6.39
N GLY A 234 -24.02 21.34 5.90
CA GLY A 234 -23.05 20.30 5.56
C GLY A 234 -22.58 19.47 6.76
N MET A 235 -23.11 19.71 7.96
CA MET A 235 -22.73 18.96 9.17
C MET A 235 -23.66 17.78 9.47
N MET A 236 -24.86 17.77 8.89
CA MET A 236 -25.86 16.71 9.09
C MET A 236 -26.19 16.01 7.76
N VAL A 237 -26.79 14.82 7.84
CA VAL A 237 -27.28 14.12 6.64
C VAL A 237 -28.35 14.95 5.95
N LYS A 238 -28.28 15.00 4.61
CA LYS A 238 -29.08 15.91 3.78
C LYS A 238 -30.59 15.93 4.12
N PRO A 239 -31.30 14.79 4.28
CA PRO A 239 -32.74 14.82 4.58
C PRO A 239 -33.06 15.46 5.93
N PHE A 240 -32.20 15.23 6.94
CA PHE A 240 -32.34 15.83 8.27
C PHE A 240 -32.07 17.34 8.20
N GLU A 241 -30.99 17.72 7.53
CA GLU A 241 -30.56 19.11 7.41
C GLU A 241 -31.60 19.99 6.69
N GLU A 242 -32.11 19.52 5.56
CA GLU A 242 -33.09 20.27 4.76
C GLU A 242 -34.34 20.60 5.58
N VAL A 243 -34.83 19.64 6.36
CA VAL A 243 -35.98 19.87 7.26
C VAL A 243 -35.58 20.79 8.41
N ALA A 244 -34.48 20.51 9.13
CA ALA A 244 -34.05 21.29 10.29
C ALA A 244 -33.88 22.79 9.97
N PHE A 245 -33.28 23.13 8.83
CA PHE A 245 -33.10 24.52 8.39
C PHE A 245 -34.36 25.18 7.83
N SER A 246 -35.40 24.40 7.48
CA SER A 246 -36.68 24.91 7.00
C SER A 246 -37.64 25.31 8.13
N LEU A 247 -37.41 24.81 9.34
CA LEU A 247 -38.25 25.06 10.51
C LEU A 247 -38.19 26.52 10.98
N GLN A 248 -39.29 26.99 11.53
CA GLN A 248 -39.39 28.23 12.29
C GLN A 248 -39.00 28.00 13.75
N LEU A 249 -38.62 29.07 14.45
CA LEU A 249 -38.20 28.99 15.84
C LEU A 249 -39.31 28.39 16.71
N GLY A 250 -39.00 27.28 17.41
CA GLY A 250 -39.94 26.52 18.23
C GLY A 250 -40.81 25.52 17.47
N GLU A 251 -40.72 25.47 16.13
CA GLU A 251 -41.48 24.54 15.30
C GLU A 251 -40.96 23.10 15.45
N ILE A 252 -41.89 22.15 15.46
CA ILE A 252 -41.65 20.71 15.45
C ILE A 252 -41.96 20.19 14.05
N SER A 253 -41.04 19.45 13.46
CA SER A 253 -41.19 18.88 12.12
C SER A 253 -42.18 17.73 12.07
N GLU A 254 -42.64 17.40 10.87
CA GLU A 254 -43.14 16.06 10.57
C GLU A 254 -42.03 15.01 10.68
N VAL A 255 -42.41 13.72 10.64
CA VAL A 255 -41.44 12.62 10.69
C VAL A 255 -40.54 12.65 9.45
N VAL A 256 -39.23 12.64 9.66
CA VAL A 256 -38.19 12.69 8.64
C VAL A 256 -37.47 11.35 8.56
N GLU A 257 -37.47 10.73 7.38
CA GLU A 257 -36.71 9.51 7.15
C GLU A 257 -35.25 9.81 6.75
N THR A 258 -34.32 9.07 7.33
CA THR A 258 -32.89 9.11 7.01
C THR A 258 -32.32 7.69 7.00
N GLY A 259 -31.08 7.52 6.54
CA GLY A 259 -30.37 6.23 6.65
C GLY A 259 -30.14 5.72 8.09
N PHE A 260 -30.35 6.56 9.11
CA PHE A 260 -30.26 6.15 10.52
C PHE A 260 -31.61 5.74 11.12
N GLY A 261 -32.72 6.02 10.44
CA GLY A 261 -34.07 5.84 10.94
C GLY A 261 -34.92 7.10 10.81
N PHE A 262 -35.98 7.15 11.61
CA PHE A 262 -36.98 8.22 11.60
C PHE A 262 -36.72 9.26 12.69
N HIS A 263 -36.84 10.53 12.32
CA HIS A 263 -36.55 11.67 13.19
C HIS A 263 -37.77 12.57 13.33
N ILE A 264 -37.97 13.13 14.51
CA ILE A 264 -38.77 14.34 14.72
C ILE A 264 -37.81 15.42 15.19
N ILE A 265 -37.85 16.60 14.59
CA ILE A 265 -36.87 17.68 14.82
C ILE A 265 -37.60 18.89 15.38
N LYS A 266 -37.02 19.55 16.37
CA LYS A 266 -37.51 20.83 16.90
C LYS A 266 -36.42 21.87 16.83
N LEU A 267 -36.70 23.01 16.20
CA LEU A 267 -35.76 24.13 16.17
C LEU A 267 -35.83 24.90 17.49
N GLU A 268 -34.73 24.95 18.25
CA GLU A 268 -34.66 25.66 19.54
C GLU A 268 -34.14 27.08 19.36
N GLU A 269 -33.05 27.26 18.59
CA GLU A 269 -32.39 28.55 18.42
C GLU A 269 -31.80 28.68 17.01
N LYS A 270 -31.68 29.94 16.54
CA LYS A 270 -31.01 30.28 15.29
C LYS A 270 -30.06 31.44 15.52
N GLU A 271 -28.78 31.22 15.24
CA GLU A 271 -27.72 32.21 15.41
C GLU A 271 -26.91 32.32 14.10
N GLY A 272 -27.13 33.41 13.36
CA GLY A 272 -26.49 33.59 12.05
C GLY A 272 -26.84 32.47 11.07
N ASP A 273 -25.81 31.76 10.61
CA ASP A 273 -25.91 30.62 9.68
C ASP A 273 -25.98 29.25 10.41
N GLU A 274 -25.99 29.25 11.73
CA GLU A 274 -26.08 28.04 12.57
C GLU A 274 -27.45 27.92 13.24
N ILE A 275 -27.89 26.68 13.45
CA ILE A 275 -29.12 26.35 14.18
C ILE A 275 -28.81 25.38 15.31
N ARG A 276 -29.56 25.50 16.40
CA ARG A 276 -29.58 24.51 17.47
C ARG A 276 -30.92 23.81 17.48
N VAL A 277 -30.90 22.48 17.42
CA VAL A 277 -32.12 21.67 17.38
C VAL A 277 -32.12 20.61 18.47
N ARG A 278 -33.32 20.17 18.83
CA ARG A 278 -33.54 18.87 19.47
C ARG A 278 -34.08 17.89 18.44
N HIS A 279 -33.79 16.62 18.62
CA HIS A 279 -34.47 15.58 17.86
C HIS A 279 -34.86 14.37 18.72
N ILE A 280 -35.82 13.60 18.21
CA ILE A 280 -36.12 12.25 18.67
C ILE A 280 -35.89 11.33 17.49
N LEU A 281 -34.97 10.37 17.65
CA LEU A 281 -34.67 9.32 16.69
C LEU A 281 -35.30 8.00 17.12
N LYS A 282 -35.99 7.34 16.19
CA LYS A 282 -36.26 5.90 16.20
C LYS A 282 -35.45 5.21 15.12
N LYS A 283 -34.50 4.38 15.53
CA LYS A 283 -33.57 3.76 14.59
C LYS A 283 -34.24 2.64 13.80
N ILE A 284 -33.77 2.44 12.58
CA ILE A 284 -34.07 1.26 11.77
C ILE A 284 -32.82 0.38 11.83
N GLU A 285 -32.74 -0.50 12.83
CA GLU A 285 -31.64 -1.45 12.99
C GLU A 285 -32.11 -2.87 12.63
N ILE A 286 -31.18 -3.69 12.15
CA ILE A 286 -31.41 -5.11 11.91
C ILE A 286 -31.80 -5.77 13.24
N ASN A 287 -32.89 -6.54 13.23
CA ASN A 287 -33.32 -7.31 14.39
C ASN A 287 -33.28 -8.83 14.13
N GLU A 288 -33.62 -9.63 15.15
CA GLU A 288 -33.64 -11.09 15.06
C GLU A 288 -34.62 -11.62 14.01
N ASP A 289 -35.75 -10.95 13.77
CA ASP A 289 -36.72 -11.34 12.76
C ASP A 289 -36.14 -11.14 11.34
N ASP A 290 -35.38 -10.06 11.12
CA ASP A 290 -34.68 -9.78 9.86
C ASP A 290 -33.59 -10.84 9.59
N ILE A 291 -32.80 -11.17 10.61
CA ILE A 291 -31.78 -12.23 10.54
C ILE A 291 -32.43 -13.58 10.21
N PHE A 292 -33.48 -13.94 10.95
CA PHE A 292 -34.20 -15.20 10.75
C PHE A 292 -34.83 -15.29 9.35
N SER A 293 -35.36 -14.18 8.84
CA SER A 293 -35.95 -14.13 7.49
C SER A 293 -34.89 -14.33 6.40
N ALA A 294 -33.74 -13.68 6.52
CA ALA A 294 -32.61 -13.86 5.61
C ALA A 294 -32.04 -15.29 5.67
N GLU A 295 -31.88 -15.83 6.88
CA GLU A 295 -31.42 -17.21 7.09
C GLU A 295 -32.39 -18.22 6.47
N ASN A 296 -33.69 -18.05 6.65
CA ASN A 296 -34.70 -18.92 6.04
C ASN A 296 -34.67 -18.83 4.52
N LEU A 297 -34.49 -17.64 3.94
CA LEU A 297 -34.34 -17.48 2.50
C LEU A 297 -33.14 -18.29 1.99
N MET A 298 -31.98 -18.16 2.63
CA MET A 298 -30.78 -18.90 2.24
C MET A 298 -30.93 -20.40 2.44
N ASN A 299 -31.57 -20.86 3.52
CA ASN A 299 -31.86 -22.27 3.72
C ASN A 299 -32.82 -22.81 2.64
N ASN A 300 -33.83 -22.06 2.23
CA ASN A 300 -34.71 -22.44 1.12
C ASN A 300 -33.94 -22.51 -0.22
N ILE A 301 -33.02 -21.59 -0.47
CA ILE A 301 -32.13 -21.63 -1.65
C ILE A 301 -31.26 -22.90 -1.59
N LEU A 302 -30.69 -23.23 -0.43
CA LEU A 302 -29.90 -24.43 -0.25
C LEU A 302 -30.73 -25.71 -0.45
N GLU A 303 -31.99 -25.75 -0.01
CA GLU A 303 -32.90 -26.87 -0.26
C GLU A 303 -33.21 -27.04 -1.75
N LYS A 304 -33.44 -25.94 -2.48
CA LYS A 304 -33.62 -25.94 -3.93
C LYS A 304 -32.39 -26.49 -4.66
N LEU A 305 -31.20 -26.01 -4.29
CA LEU A 305 -29.92 -26.50 -4.82
C LEU A 305 -29.74 -28.00 -4.58
N ASN A 306 -30.02 -28.48 -3.37
CA ASN A 306 -29.96 -29.91 -3.03
C ASN A 306 -31.02 -30.76 -3.74
N SER A 307 -32.12 -30.14 -4.16
CA SER A 307 -33.17 -30.77 -4.97
C SER A 307 -32.82 -30.83 -6.47
N GLY A 308 -31.66 -30.28 -6.87
CA GLY A 308 -31.15 -30.30 -8.23
C GLY A 308 -31.53 -29.08 -9.08
N GLU A 309 -31.99 -27.99 -8.45
CA GLU A 309 -32.11 -26.71 -9.13
C GLU A 309 -30.73 -26.16 -9.50
N ASP A 310 -30.64 -25.48 -10.63
CA ASP A 310 -29.38 -25.00 -11.19
C ASP A 310 -28.82 -23.82 -10.38
N PHE A 311 -27.53 -23.91 -10.04
CA PHE A 311 -26.85 -22.90 -9.23
C PHE A 311 -26.79 -21.54 -9.91
N ALA A 312 -26.51 -21.51 -11.22
CA ALA A 312 -26.37 -20.25 -11.96
C ALA A 312 -27.69 -19.46 -11.96
N ASN A 313 -28.81 -20.15 -12.15
CA ASN A 313 -30.14 -19.52 -12.09
C ASN A 313 -30.43 -18.93 -10.70
N LEU A 314 -30.17 -19.69 -9.63
CA LEU A 314 -30.40 -19.21 -8.27
C LEU A 314 -29.43 -18.09 -7.88
N ALA A 315 -28.18 -18.14 -8.31
CA ALA A 315 -27.23 -17.05 -8.10
C ALA A 315 -27.68 -15.78 -8.83
N THR A 316 -28.14 -15.90 -10.08
CA THR A 316 -28.65 -14.76 -10.87
C THR A 316 -29.90 -14.15 -10.24
N GLU A 317 -30.78 -14.97 -9.67
CA GLU A 317 -32.04 -14.52 -9.07
C GLU A 317 -31.87 -13.92 -7.67
N TYR A 318 -31.01 -14.50 -6.83
CA TYR A 318 -30.98 -14.19 -5.40
C TYR A 318 -29.68 -13.54 -4.91
N SER A 319 -28.55 -13.68 -5.62
CA SER A 319 -27.28 -13.12 -5.14
C SER A 319 -27.30 -11.60 -5.23
N GLU A 320 -26.93 -10.93 -4.14
CA GLU A 320 -26.80 -9.47 -4.05
C GLU A 320 -25.41 -8.97 -4.45
N ASP A 321 -24.50 -9.86 -4.86
CA ASP A 321 -23.26 -9.48 -5.53
C ASP A 321 -23.49 -9.40 -7.04
N ASP A 322 -23.71 -8.19 -7.55
CA ASP A 322 -24.04 -7.93 -8.96
C ASP A 322 -23.03 -8.54 -9.94
N SER A 323 -21.75 -8.56 -9.57
CA SER A 323 -20.68 -9.08 -10.43
C SER A 323 -20.77 -10.59 -10.62
N SER A 324 -20.87 -11.35 -9.51
CA SER A 324 -21.03 -12.80 -9.59
C SER A 324 -22.41 -13.19 -10.13
N ALA A 325 -23.48 -12.51 -9.73
CA ALA A 325 -24.84 -12.77 -10.24
C ALA A 325 -24.91 -12.65 -11.77
N ALA A 326 -24.28 -11.62 -12.35
CA ALA A 326 -24.19 -11.46 -13.80
C ALA A 326 -23.29 -12.51 -14.48
N ASN A 327 -22.45 -13.20 -13.72
CA ASN A 327 -21.52 -14.23 -14.16
C ASN A 327 -21.92 -15.62 -13.64
N GLU A 328 -23.22 -15.92 -13.59
CA GLU A 328 -23.74 -17.25 -13.21
C GLU A 328 -23.34 -17.69 -11.78
N GLY A 329 -23.11 -16.72 -10.91
CA GLY A 329 -22.60 -16.90 -9.55
C GLY A 329 -21.09 -17.14 -9.46
N ILE A 330 -20.36 -17.17 -10.57
CA ILE A 330 -18.93 -17.47 -10.59
C ILE A 330 -18.13 -16.26 -10.10
N ILE A 331 -17.38 -16.45 -9.01
CA ILE A 331 -16.51 -15.42 -8.43
C ILE A 331 -15.06 -15.51 -8.90
N GLY A 332 -14.66 -16.63 -9.50
CA GLY A 332 -13.32 -16.80 -10.07
C GLY A 332 -12.77 -18.21 -9.95
N GLU A 333 -11.49 -18.33 -10.29
CA GLU A 333 -10.68 -19.55 -10.19
C GLU A 333 -9.59 -19.29 -9.16
N PHE A 334 -9.50 -20.15 -8.13
CA PHE A 334 -8.62 -19.93 -6.99
C PHE A 334 -7.79 -21.18 -6.71
N THR A 335 -6.52 -20.98 -6.37
CA THR A 335 -5.74 -22.00 -5.67
C THR A 335 -6.18 -22.09 -4.20
N LYS A 336 -5.83 -23.17 -3.51
CA LYS A 336 -6.19 -23.35 -2.09
C LYS A 336 -5.52 -22.31 -1.19
N GLU A 337 -4.38 -21.79 -1.62
CA GLU A 337 -3.64 -20.72 -0.97
C GLU A 337 -4.33 -19.36 -1.12
N GLU A 338 -5.12 -19.17 -2.17
CA GLU A 338 -5.85 -17.95 -2.48
C GLU A 338 -7.24 -17.88 -1.84
N TYR A 339 -7.72 -18.98 -1.25
CA TYR A 339 -8.98 -18.98 -0.52
C TYR A 339 -8.97 -17.97 0.63
N PRO A 340 -10.01 -17.14 0.78
CA PRO A 340 -10.14 -16.26 1.94
C PRO A 340 -10.11 -17.06 3.24
N GLU A 341 -9.29 -16.63 4.20
CA GLU A 341 -9.03 -17.38 5.43
C GLU A 341 -10.32 -17.77 6.18
N MET A 342 -11.31 -16.86 6.22
CA MET A 342 -12.61 -17.09 6.86
C MET A 342 -13.47 -18.18 6.19
N PHE A 343 -13.28 -18.45 4.89
CA PHE A 343 -14.03 -19.45 4.13
C PHE A 343 -13.21 -20.69 3.81
N LYS A 344 -11.92 -20.69 4.13
CA LYS A 344 -10.96 -21.71 3.70
C LYS A 344 -11.36 -23.12 4.13
N GLU A 345 -11.75 -23.31 5.40
CA GLU A 345 -12.19 -24.62 5.90
C GLU A 345 -13.43 -25.13 5.15
N TYR A 346 -14.37 -24.26 4.81
CA TYR A 346 -15.56 -24.63 4.05
C TYR A 346 -15.21 -25.05 2.62
N LEU A 347 -14.34 -24.29 1.93
CA LEU A 347 -13.98 -24.52 0.53
C LEU A 347 -13.02 -25.70 0.34
N GLU A 348 -12.10 -25.94 1.29
CA GLU A 348 -11.16 -27.07 1.23
C GLU A 348 -11.88 -28.42 1.40
N ASN A 349 -12.90 -28.46 2.25
CA ASN A 349 -13.69 -29.67 2.52
C ASN A 349 -14.87 -29.86 1.56
N LEU A 350 -15.04 -28.96 0.59
CA LEU A 350 -16.16 -29.00 -0.35
C LEU A 350 -15.81 -29.84 -1.59
N ASP A 351 -16.60 -30.88 -1.83
CA ASP A 351 -16.55 -31.68 -3.05
C ASP A 351 -17.12 -30.91 -4.26
N TYR A 352 -16.64 -31.24 -5.46
CA TYR A 352 -17.15 -30.64 -6.70
C TYR A 352 -18.65 -30.91 -6.91
N GLY A 353 -19.37 -29.88 -7.34
CA GLY A 353 -20.82 -29.89 -7.53
C GLY A 353 -21.62 -29.96 -6.22
N LYS A 354 -20.97 -29.78 -5.06
CA LYS A 354 -21.63 -29.66 -3.76
C LYS A 354 -21.71 -28.21 -3.31
N TYR A 355 -22.49 -28.00 -2.27
CA TYR A 355 -22.75 -26.70 -1.66
C TYR A 355 -22.31 -26.71 -0.21
N THR A 356 -21.84 -25.57 0.30
CA THR A 356 -21.65 -25.39 1.73
C THR A 356 -23.01 -25.38 2.46
N SER A 357 -22.98 -25.47 3.79
CA SER A 357 -24.11 -24.97 4.58
C SER A 357 -24.28 -23.46 4.35
N VAL A 358 -25.39 -22.90 4.79
CA VAL A 358 -25.52 -21.44 4.92
C VAL A 358 -24.47 -20.96 5.93
N ILE A 359 -23.60 -20.06 5.49
CA ILE A 359 -22.53 -19.46 6.31
C ILE A 359 -22.95 -18.02 6.61
N ARG A 360 -22.80 -17.58 7.86
CA ARG A 360 -23.04 -16.19 8.25
C ARG A 360 -21.74 -15.53 8.65
N GLU A 361 -21.40 -14.43 7.98
CA GLU A 361 -20.27 -13.59 8.34
C GLU A 361 -20.75 -12.14 8.46
N GLY A 362 -20.80 -11.63 9.69
CA GLY A 362 -21.42 -10.36 10.01
C GLY A 362 -22.90 -10.32 9.63
N ASP A 363 -23.26 -9.31 8.82
CA ASP A 363 -24.61 -9.09 8.30
C ASP A 363 -24.78 -9.66 6.89
N VAL A 364 -24.01 -10.69 6.52
CA VAL A 364 -24.09 -11.32 5.21
C VAL A 364 -24.18 -12.83 5.37
N PHE A 365 -25.05 -13.45 4.57
CA PHE A 365 -25.12 -14.90 4.42
C PHE A 365 -24.56 -15.35 3.07
N TYR A 366 -23.90 -16.50 3.06
CA TYR A 366 -23.24 -17.08 1.89
C TYR A 366 -23.61 -18.55 1.71
N ILE A 367 -23.71 -18.97 0.45
CA ILE A 367 -23.60 -20.37 0.02
C ILE A 367 -22.53 -20.41 -1.07
N PHE A 368 -21.53 -21.28 -0.90
CA PHE A 368 -20.51 -21.51 -1.92
C PHE A 368 -20.72 -22.85 -2.62
N THR A 369 -20.28 -22.94 -3.86
CA THR A 369 -20.13 -24.20 -4.60
C THR A 369 -18.75 -24.28 -5.23
N LYS A 370 -18.18 -25.48 -5.26
CA LYS A 370 -17.00 -25.78 -6.07
C LYS A 370 -17.48 -26.37 -7.38
N ILE A 371 -17.45 -25.60 -8.46
CA ILE A 371 -18.09 -25.97 -9.72
C ILE A 371 -17.30 -27.09 -10.40
N LYS A 372 -16.00 -26.85 -10.61
CA LYS A 372 -15.09 -27.81 -11.26
C LYS A 372 -13.64 -27.47 -10.94
N GLU A 373 -12.79 -28.47 -11.15
CA GLU A 373 -11.36 -28.27 -11.22
C GLU A 373 -11.01 -27.67 -12.58
N VAL A 374 -10.14 -26.67 -12.55
CA VAL A 374 -9.41 -26.17 -13.70
C VAL A 374 -8.05 -26.81 -13.64
N GLU A 375 -7.81 -27.77 -14.53
CA GLU A 375 -6.57 -28.56 -14.55
C GLU A 375 -5.33 -27.69 -14.75
N GLU A 376 -4.21 -28.16 -14.20
CA GLU A 376 -2.90 -27.58 -14.47
C GLU A 376 -2.62 -27.59 -15.97
N ARG A 377 -2.18 -26.44 -16.49
CA ARG A 377 -1.81 -26.29 -17.89
C ARG A 377 -0.80 -25.18 -18.07
N SER A 378 -0.12 -25.15 -19.22
CA SER A 378 0.68 -23.98 -19.60
C SER A 378 -0.22 -22.74 -19.74
N PHE A 379 0.31 -21.58 -19.37
CA PHE A 379 -0.31 -20.30 -19.68
C PHE A 379 -0.37 -20.11 -21.19
N TYR A 380 -1.46 -19.52 -21.68
CA TYR A 380 -1.52 -19.06 -23.06
C TYR A 380 -0.77 -17.74 -23.21
N PHE A 381 -0.27 -17.46 -24.41
CA PHE A 381 0.46 -16.22 -24.72
C PHE A 381 -0.29 -14.97 -24.25
N ASP A 382 -1.58 -14.86 -24.57
CA ASP A 382 -2.41 -13.70 -24.22
C ASP A 382 -2.60 -13.53 -22.70
N GLU A 383 -2.56 -14.61 -21.92
CA GLU A 383 -2.73 -14.56 -20.45
C GLU A 383 -1.54 -13.94 -19.74
N ILE A 384 -0.35 -14.06 -20.34
CA ILE A 384 0.91 -13.60 -19.75
C ILE A 384 1.59 -12.51 -20.59
N TYR A 385 0.94 -12.02 -21.65
CA TYR A 385 1.54 -11.10 -22.61
C TYR A 385 2.19 -9.87 -21.96
N GLU A 386 1.47 -9.16 -21.07
CA GLU A 386 2.01 -7.95 -20.45
C GLU A 386 3.19 -8.25 -19.51
N ASN A 387 3.10 -9.32 -18.72
CA ASN A 387 4.21 -9.76 -17.86
C ASN A 387 5.43 -10.17 -18.69
N LEU A 388 5.18 -10.88 -19.79
CA LEU A 388 6.23 -11.32 -20.70
C LEU A 388 6.88 -10.14 -21.41
N LYS A 389 6.09 -9.17 -21.87
CA LYS A 389 6.57 -7.94 -22.48
C LYS A 389 7.48 -7.17 -21.53
N GLU A 390 7.08 -7.01 -20.26
CA GLU A 390 7.92 -6.36 -19.25
C GLU A 390 9.22 -7.15 -19.03
N PHE A 391 9.13 -8.47 -18.87
CA PHE A 391 10.28 -9.34 -18.68
C PHE A 391 11.27 -9.26 -19.86
N VAL A 392 10.79 -9.44 -21.10
CA VAL A 392 11.63 -9.41 -22.30
C VAL A 392 12.21 -8.02 -22.51
N THR A 393 11.47 -6.95 -22.21
CA THR A 393 11.98 -5.57 -22.25
C THR A 393 13.14 -5.40 -21.26
N SER A 394 12.99 -5.87 -20.02
CA SER A 394 14.02 -5.81 -18.98
C SER A 394 15.26 -6.64 -19.36
N LYS A 395 15.07 -7.84 -19.92
CA LYS A 395 16.16 -8.67 -20.44
C LYS A 395 16.93 -7.94 -21.55
N LYS A 396 16.23 -7.35 -22.50
CA LYS A 396 16.83 -6.56 -23.60
C LYS A 396 17.56 -5.31 -23.10
N GLU A 397 17.01 -4.63 -22.09
CA GLU A 397 17.68 -3.51 -21.41
C GLU A 397 19.02 -3.95 -20.82
N THR A 398 19.03 -5.08 -20.11
CA THR A 398 20.22 -5.65 -19.47
C THR A 398 21.27 -6.02 -20.51
N GLU A 399 20.90 -6.74 -21.57
CA GLU A 399 21.81 -7.13 -22.66
C GLU A 399 22.42 -5.91 -23.37
N LEU A 400 21.64 -4.85 -23.62
CA LEU A 400 22.14 -3.62 -24.21
C LEU A 400 23.10 -2.90 -23.26
N TYR A 401 22.78 -2.83 -21.97
CA TYR A 401 23.65 -2.23 -20.96
C TYR A 401 25.00 -2.97 -20.87
N GLU A 402 24.98 -4.30 -20.77
CA GLU A 402 26.20 -5.10 -20.69
C GLU A 402 27.09 -4.95 -21.93
N ASN A 403 26.49 -4.97 -23.13
CA ASN A 403 27.21 -4.77 -24.38
C ASN A 403 27.79 -3.36 -24.46
N TRP A 404 27.02 -2.34 -24.10
CA TRP A 404 27.48 -0.95 -24.05
C TRP A 404 28.64 -0.78 -23.07
N MET A 405 28.53 -1.35 -21.87
CA MET A 405 29.60 -1.32 -20.86
C MET A 405 30.86 -2.04 -21.34
N LYS A 406 30.72 -3.18 -22.03
CA LYS A 406 31.86 -3.87 -22.67
C LYS A 406 32.59 -2.99 -23.69
N GLU A 407 31.86 -2.24 -24.51
CA GLU A 407 32.48 -1.31 -25.46
C GLU A 407 33.16 -0.14 -24.74
N LEU A 408 32.51 0.47 -23.74
CA LEU A 408 33.11 1.55 -22.96
C LEU A 408 34.38 1.11 -22.21
N MET A 409 34.42 -0.12 -21.69
CA MET A 409 35.61 -0.70 -21.06
C MET A 409 36.76 -0.92 -22.04
N LYS A 410 36.50 -1.15 -23.33
CA LYS A 410 37.57 -1.26 -24.35
C LYS A 410 38.14 0.11 -24.71
N GLU A 411 37.30 1.14 -24.70
CA GLU A 411 37.68 2.53 -25.01
C GLU A 411 38.35 3.23 -23.83
N THR A 412 38.07 2.78 -22.61
CA THR A 412 38.61 3.36 -21.38
C THR A 412 39.79 2.53 -20.87
N TYR A 413 40.93 3.17 -20.61
CA TYR A 413 42.06 2.48 -19.97
C TYR A 413 41.71 2.09 -18.53
N VAL A 414 41.56 0.79 -18.27
CA VAL A 414 41.32 0.23 -16.93
C VAL A 414 42.50 -0.65 -16.53
N GLU A 415 43.08 -0.38 -15.36
CA GLU A 415 44.14 -1.18 -14.76
C GLU A 415 43.76 -1.49 -13.30
N ILE A 416 43.70 -2.77 -12.95
CA ILE A 416 43.35 -3.24 -11.61
C ILE A 416 44.62 -3.68 -10.90
N PHE A 417 44.80 -3.22 -9.66
CA PHE A 417 45.96 -3.49 -8.80
C PHE A 417 45.57 -4.27 -7.54
N LEU A 418 44.33 -4.75 -7.48
CA LEU A 418 43.86 -5.62 -6.40
C LEU A 418 44.45 -7.02 -6.61
N ASP A 419 45.08 -7.58 -5.59
CA ASP A 419 45.59 -8.95 -5.62
C ASP A 419 44.40 -9.93 -5.71
N GLU A 420 44.43 -10.87 -6.67
CA GLU A 420 43.40 -11.92 -6.87
C GLU A 420 43.25 -12.87 -5.67
#